data_AF-A0A7C2ENQ5-F1
#
_entry.id   AF-A0A7C2ENQ5-F1
#
_cell.length_a   1.000
_cell.length_b   1.000
_cell.length_c   1.000
_cell.angle_alpha   90.00
_cell.angle_beta   90.00
_cell.angle_gamma   90.00
#
_symmetry.space_group_name_H-M   'P 1'
#
loop_
_entity.id
_entity.type
_entity.pdbx_description
1 polymer ?
#
loop_
_entity_poly.entity_id
_entity_poly.type
_entity_poly.pdbx_seq_one_letter_code
_entity_poly.pdbx_strand_id
1 'polypeptide(L)' 'MKVLAGLHPVREALSAGQPVERLLVARGAAGPRLQEIIELCRRRGIPVRFEQRHILDRL' A
#
# COMPACT_ATOMS: atom_id res chain seq x y z
N MET A 1 -13.30 -1.23 9.26
CA MET A 1 -12.16 -0.92 8.36
C MET A 1 -12.02 -2.09 7.39
N LYS A 2 -11.94 -1.85 6.08
CA LYS A 2 -11.67 -2.92 5.11
C LYS A 2 -10.18 -2.86 4.76
N VAL A 3 -9.47 -3.96 4.96
CA VAL A 3 -8.06 -4.09 4.59
C VAL A 3 -7.98 -4.80 3.25
N LEU A 4 -7.17 -4.25 2.35
CA LEU A 4 -6.82 -4.88 1.07
C LEU A 4 -5.31 -5.14 1.08
N ALA A 5 -4.92 -6.40 0.93
CA ALA A 5 -3.52 -6.81 1.01
C ALA A 5 -3.05 -7.45 -0.30
N GLY A 6 -1.75 -7.32 -0.56
CA GLY A 6 -1.10 -7.86 -1.77
C GLY A 6 -0.87 -6.82 -2.86
N LEU A 7 0.18 -7.02 -3.66
CA LEU A 7 0.59 -6.05 -4.68
C LEU A 7 -0.47 -5.85 -5.77
N HIS A 8 -1.03 -6.93 -6.32
CA HIS A 8 -2.01 -6.80 -7.41
C HIS A 8 -3.32 -6.16 -6.95
N PRO A 9 -3.98 -6.62 -5.86
CA PRO A 9 -5.23 -6.00 -5.43
C PRO A 9 -5.06 -4.52 -5.06
N VAL A 10 -3.95 -4.16 -4.38
CA VAL A 10 -3.65 -2.76 -4.05
C VAL A 10 -3.46 -1.93 -5.32
N ARG A 11 -2.72 -2.43 -6.31
CA ARG A 11 -2.53 -1.75 -7.59
C ARG A 11 -3.86 -1.54 -8.34
N GLU A 12 -4.74 -2.54 -8.34
CA GLU A 12 -6.07 -2.42 -8.96
C GLU A 12 -6.92 -1.38 -8.25
N ALA A 13 -6.98 -1.41 -6.91
CA ALA A 13 -7.75 -0.43 -6.13
C ALA A 13 -7.28 1.01 -6.38
N LEU A 14 -5.96 1.21 -6.41
CA LEU A 14 -5.38 2.50 -6.78
C LEU A 14 -5.74 2.84 -8.23
N SER A 15 -5.51 1.96 -9.20
CA SER A 15 -5.81 2.23 -10.62
C SER A 15 -7.28 2.57 -10.86
N ALA A 16 -8.20 1.88 -10.19
CA ALA A 16 -9.65 2.11 -10.24
C ALA A 16 -10.12 3.39 -9.55
N GLY A 17 -9.23 4.15 -8.91
CA GLY A 17 -9.58 5.39 -8.22
C GLY A 17 -10.42 5.18 -6.95
N GLN A 18 -10.36 3.99 -6.36
CA GLN A 18 -11.03 3.74 -5.09
C GLN A 18 -10.47 4.69 -4.01
N PRO A 19 -11.31 5.18 -3.08
CA PRO A 19 -10.83 5.98 -1.97
C PRO A 19 -9.91 5.13 -1.07
N VAL A 20 -8.63 5.48 -1.03
CA VAL A 20 -7.62 4.83 -0.19
C VAL A 20 -7.13 5.85 0.83
N GLU A 21 -7.36 5.56 2.11
CA GLU A 21 -6.95 6.44 3.22
C GLU A 21 -5.43 6.48 3.37
N ARG A 22 -4.77 5.32 3.28
CA ARG A 22 -3.32 5.17 3.44
C ARG A 22 -2.82 3.85 2.89
N LEU A 23 -1.56 3.80 2.50
CA LEU A 23 -0.82 2.58 2.18
C LEU A 23 0.04 2.18 3.38
N LEU A 24 -0.05 0.92 3.80
CA LEU A 24 0.85 0.33 4.79
C LEU A 24 1.84 -0.61 4.10
N VAL A 25 3.12 -0.45 4.41
CA VAL A 25 4.21 -1.24 3.82
C VAL A 25 4.99 -1.91 4.93
N ALA A 26 5.25 -3.22 4.80
CA ALA A 26 6.11 -3.91 5.76
C ALA A 26 7.54 -3.36 5.66
N ARG A 27 8.15 -3.02 6.81
CA ARG A 27 9.57 -2.64 6.87
C ARG A 27 10.42 -3.77 6.29
N GLY A 28 11.39 -3.41 5.45
CA GLY A 28 12.24 -4.36 4.73
C GLY A 28 11.61 -4.95 3.47
N ALA A 29 10.32 -4.68 3.17
CA ALA A 29 9.76 -5.00 1.87
C ALA A 29 10.36 -4.06 0.80
N ALA A 30 10.84 -4.64 -0.28
CA ALA A 30 11.45 -3.93 -1.39
C ALA A 30 11.14 -4.65 -2.71
N GLY A 31 11.29 -3.92 -3.82
CA GLY A 31 11.14 -4.46 -5.16
C GLY A 31 10.46 -3.46 -6.11
N PRO A 32 10.65 -3.64 -7.43
CA PRO A 32 10.19 -2.67 -8.43
C PRO A 32 8.67 -2.47 -8.39
N ARG A 33 7.89 -3.56 -8.27
CA ARG A 33 6.42 -3.48 -8.19
C ARG A 33 5.91 -2.74 -6.95
N LEU A 34 6.59 -2.90 -5.81
CA LEU A 34 6.23 -2.17 -4.59
C LEU A 34 6.56 -0.68 -4.76
N GLN A 35 7.70 -0.37 -5.37
CA GLN A 35 8.12 1.00 -5.65
C GLN A 35 7.11 1.71 -6.56
N GLU A 36 6.63 1.05 -7.62
CA GLU A 36 5.58 1.59 -8.51
C GLU A 36 4.31 1.98 -7.74
N ILE A 37 3.89 1.13 -6.80
CA ILE A 37 2.72 1.39 -5.94
C ILE A 37 2.98 2.58 -5.00
N ILE A 38 4.16 2.65 -4.38
CA ILE A 38 4.55 3.76 -3.51
C ILE A 38 4.54 5.08 -4.29
N GLU A 39 5.08 5.09 -5.50
CA GLU A 39 5.08 6.27 -6.37
C GLU A 39 3.67 6.67 -6.80
N LEU A 40 2.82 5.71 -7.12
CA LEU A 40 1.41 5.97 -7.43
C LEU A 40 0.68 6.63 -6.25
N CYS A 41 0.89 6.13 -5.03
CA CYS A 41 0.35 6.74 -3.82
C CYS A 41 0.87 8.17 -3.62
N ARG A 42 2.19 8.39 -3.75
CA ARG A 42 2.81 9.72 -3.64
C ARG A 42 2.23 10.72 -4.64
N ARG A 43 2.10 10.32 -5.92
CA ARG A 43 1.50 11.17 -6.97
C ARG A 43 0.05 11.58 -6.66
N ARG A 44 -0.68 10.76 -5.90
CA ARG A 44 -2.07 10.98 -5.52
C ARG A 44 -2.24 11.61 -4.14
N GLY A 45 -1.15 11.91 -3.44
CA GLY A 45 -1.19 12.45 -2.07
C GLY A 45 -1.67 11.44 -1.03
N ILE A 46 -1.64 10.13 -1.32
CA ILE A 46 -2.02 9.08 -0.38
C ILE A 46 -0.84 8.84 0.58
N PRO A 47 -1.03 8.97 1.90
CA PRO A 47 0.02 8.73 2.89
C PRO A 47 0.55 7.29 2.82
N VAL A 48 1.87 7.15 2.85
CA VAL A 48 2.56 5.85 2.90
C VAL A 48 3.23 5.70 4.27
N ARG A 49 2.94 4.62 4.99
CA ARG A 49 3.54 4.32 6.30
C ARG A 49 4.25 2.97 6.28
N PHE A 50 5.40 2.91 6.93
CA PHE A 50 6.20 1.70 7.05
C PHE A 50 6.05 1.10 8.45
N GLU A 51 5.44 -0.08 8.50
CA GLU A 51 5.10 -0.77 9.73
C GLU A 51 5.87 -2.08 9.89
N GLN A 52 5.99 -2.57 11.12
CA GLN A 52 6.56 -3.90 11.35
C GLN A 52 5.59 -4.98 10.84
N ARG A 53 6.11 -6.08 10.31
CA ARG A 53 5.29 -7.16 9.73
C ARG A 53 4.23 -7.68 10.71
N HIS A 54 4.61 -7.91 11.96
CA HIS A 54 3.69 -8.41 12.99
C HIS A 54 2.54 -7.43 13.33
N ILE A 55 2.68 -6.14 13.03
CA ILE A 55 1.60 -5.16 13.19
C ILE A 55 0.60 -5.31 12.03
N LEU A 56 1.10 -5.54 10.81
CA LEU A 56 0.26 -5.73 9.62
C LEU A 56 -0.54 -7.03 9.69
N ASP A 57 0.04 -8.09 10.23
CA ASP A 57 -0.63 -9.40 10.37
C ASP A 57 -1.82 -9.37 11.35
N ARG A 58 -1.97 -8.29 12.12
CA ARG A 58 -3.07 -8.08 13.10
C ARG A 58 -4.20 -7.18 12.58
N LEU A 59 -4.16 -6.76 11.31
CA LEU A 59 -5.16 -5.90 10.66
C LEU A 59 -6.23 -6.70 9.92
#